data_AF-A0A4R9WJY2-F1
#
_entry.id   AF-A0A4R9WJY2-F1
#
_cell.length_a   1.000
_cell.length_b   1.000
_cell.length_c   1.000
_cell.angle_alpha   90.00
_cell.angle_beta   90.00
_cell.angle_gamma   90.00
#
_symmetry.space_group_name_H-M   'P 1'
#
loop_
_entity.id
_entity.type
_entity.pdbx_description
1 polymer ?
#
loop_
_entity_poly.entity_id
_entity_poly.type
_entity_poly.pdbx_seq_one_letter_code
_entity_poly.pdbx_strand_id
1 'polypeptide(L)'
;VAQASALGAKLDAVVIPCGGGGLSSGISIAVKDVLPGTSVWAAEPEHFDDTTRSLAKGERVSNEPGHVSICDALLVAEPGALTFEINRSYLA
;
A
#
# COMPACT_ATOMS: atom_id res chain seq x y z
N VAL A 1 7.99 -0.11 15.24
CA VAL A 1 7.09 0.70 16.11
C VAL A 1 7.76 1.26 17.37
N ALA A 2 9.01 0.89 17.70
CA ALA A 2 9.71 1.36 18.90
C ALA A 2 9.74 2.89 19.07
N GLN A 3 9.93 3.64 17.97
CA GLN A 3 9.89 5.11 18.00
C GLN A 3 8.53 5.66 18.42
N ALA A 4 7.42 5.10 17.93
CA ALA A 4 6.07 5.51 18.34
C ALA A 4 5.85 5.20 19.84
N SER A 5 6.25 4.00 20.28
CA SER A 5 6.18 3.61 21.70
C SER A 5 7.01 4.52 22.61
N ALA A 6 8.21 4.92 22.19
CA ALA A 6 9.05 5.84 22.95
C ALA A 6 8.43 7.23 23.13
N LEU A 7 7.56 7.65 22.19
CA LEU A 7 6.76 8.87 22.29
C LEU A 7 5.44 8.68 23.04
N GLY A 8 5.16 7.48 23.57
CA GLY A 8 3.88 7.13 24.18
C GLY A 8 2.71 7.08 23.18
N ALA A 9 3.00 7.04 21.88
CA ALA A 9 2.00 7.02 20.82
C ALA A 9 1.58 5.59 20.47
N LYS A 10 0.27 5.38 20.32
CA LYS A 10 -0.31 4.17 19.76
C LYS A 10 -0.76 4.46 18.33
N LEU A 11 -0.52 3.52 17.42
CA LEU A 11 -0.89 3.66 16.01
C LEU A 11 -2.18 2.89 15.74
N ASP A 12 -3.24 3.60 15.40
CA ASP A 12 -4.49 2.98 14.93
C ASP A 12 -4.44 2.68 13.42
N ALA A 13 -3.71 3.49 12.65
CA ALA A 13 -3.51 3.31 11.23
C ALA A 13 -2.10 3.69 10.77
N VAL A 14 -1.64 3.07 9.68
CA VAL A 14 -0.43 3.40 8.93
C VAL A 14 -0.82 3.61 7.48
N VAL A 15 -0.43 4.73 6.87
CA VAL A 15 -0.69 5.05 5.46
C VAL A 15 0.64 5.05 4.71
N ILE A 16 0.70 4.34 3.58
CA ILE A 16 1.94 4.09 2.83
C ILE A 16 1.72 4.43 1.37
N PRO A 17 2.58 5.22 0.71
CA PRO A 17 2.48 5.43 -0.73
C PRO A 17 2.64 4.10 -1.48
N CYS A 18 1.82 3.89 -2.51
CA CYS A 18 1.84 2.68 -3.31
C CYS A 18 1.99 3.00 -4.80
N GLY A 19 2.99 2.37 -5.41
CA GLY A 19 3.10 2.21 -6.87
C GLY A 19 3.11 0.70 -7.13
N GLY A 20 4.28 0.13 -7.47
CA GLY A 20 4.42 -1.31 -7.65
C GLY A 20 4.24 -2.19 -6.40
N GLY A 21 4.02 -1.58 -5.22
CA GLY A 21 3.61 -2.27 -4.00
C GLY A 21 4.73 -2.82 -3.10
N GLY A 22 6.01 -2.71 -3.46
CA GLY A 22 7.10 -3.28 -2.65
C GLY A 22 7.26 -2.66 -1.26
N LEU A 23 7.10 -1.34 -1.16
CA LEU A 23 7.16 -0.62 0.12
C LEU A 23 5.93 -0.93 0.98
N SER A 24 4.73 -0.88 0.41
CA SER A 24 3.48 -1.18 1.11
C SER A 24 3.44 -2.63 1.60
N SER A 25 3.88 -3.58 0.78
CA SER A 25 3.95 -4.99 1.17
C SER A 25 4.94 -5.22 2.31
N GLY A 26 6.13 -4.63 2.24
CA GLY A 26 7.15 -4.81 3.29
C GLY A 26 6.74 -4.19 4.63
N ILE A 27 6.21 -2.96 4.60
CA ILE A 27 5.76 -2.29 5.82
C ILE A 27 4.51 -2.99 6.38
N SER A 28 3.57 -3.42 5.55
CA SER A 28 2.36 -4.11 6.03
C SER A 28 2.69 -5.38 6.80
N ILE A 29 3.64 -6.20 6.32
CA ILE A 29 4.14 -7.38 7.04
C ILE A 29 4.72 -6.97 8.40
N ALA A 30 5.64 -6.00 8.42
CA ALA A 30 6.31 -5.58 9.65
C ALA A 30 5.35 -4.95 10.68
N VAL A 31 4.36 -4.18 10.23
CA VAL A 31 3.35 -3.57 11.09
C VAL A 31 2.42 -4.64 11.64
N LYS A 32 1.94 -5.57 10.80
CA LYS A 32 0.99 -6.60 11.22
C LYS A 32 1.61 -7.65 12.15
N ASP A 33 2.91 -7.92 12.01
CA ASP A 33 3.66 -8.78 12.92
C ASP A 33 3.71 -8.20 14.34
N VAL A 34 3.98 -6.90 14.48
CA VAL A 34 4.16 -6.27 15.79
C VAL A 34 2.86 -5.69 16.37
N LEU A 35 1.97 -5.18 15.52
CA LEU A 35 0.72 -4.52 15.87
C LEU A 35 -0.43 -5.04 14.98
N PRO A 36 -0.91 -6.27 15.19
CA PRO A 36 -1.92 -6.90 14.32
C PRO A 36 -3.24 -6.11 14.22
N GLY A 37 -3.58 -5.35 15.26
CA GLY A 37 -4.77 -4.50 15.31
C GLY A 37 -4.67 -3.15 14.59
N THR A 38 -3.49 -2.76 14.10
CA THR A 38 -3.31 -1.49 13.37
C THR A 38 -3.72 -1.66 11.91
N SER A 39 -4.56 -0.77 11.38
CA SER A 39 -4.93 -0.78 9.96
C SER A 39 -3.78 -0.29 9.07
N VAL A 40 -3.60 -0.90 7.91
CA VAL A 40 -2.54 -0.50 6.96
C VAL A 40 -3.20 -0.14 5.64
N TRP A 41 -3.00 1.09 5.19
CA TRP A 41 -3.63 1.64 3.99
C TRP A 41 -2.58 1.98 2.95
N ALA A 42 -2.88 1.67 1.69
CA ALA A 42 -2.15 2.21 0.55
C ALA A 42 -2.70 3.60 0.18
N ALA A 43 -1.81 4.52 -0.17
CA ALA A 43 -2.15 5.80 -0.76
C ALA A 43 -1.62 5.85 -2.19
N GLU A 44 -2.52 6.07 -3.14
CA GLU A 44 -2.25 6.09 -4.57
C GLU A 44 -2.62 7.46 -5.16
N PRO A 45 -1.90 7.95 -6.18
CA PRO A 45 -2.33 9.13 -6.92
C PRO A 45 -3.64 8.89 -7.65
N GLU A 46 -4.41 9.96 -7.88
CA GLU A 46 -5.56 9.90 -8.78
C GLU A 46 -5.12 9.41 -10.17
N HIS A 47 -5.92 8.52 -10.77
CA HIS A 47 -5.64 7.80 -12.03
C HIS A 47 -4.51 6.76 -11.99
N PHE A 48 -3.86 6.56 -10.85
CA PHE A 48 -2.86 5.52 -10.60
C PHE A 48 -3.26 4.64 -9.41
N ASP A 49 -4.56 4.39 -9.26
CA ASP A 49 -5.21 3.64 -8.18
C ASP A 49 -5.33 2.13 -8.51
N ASP A 50 -4.36 1.59 -9.25
CA ASP A 50 -4.37 0.21 -9.71
C ASP A 50 -4.36 -0.80 -8.56
N THR A 51 -3.66 -0.54 -7.46
CA THR A 51 -3.66 -1.46 -6.29
C THR A 51 -5.05 -1.50 -5.68
N THR A 52 -5.68 -0.34 -5.44
CA THR A 52 -7.03 -0.25 -4.88
C THR A 52 -8.04 -0.99 -5.75
N ARG A 53 -8.02 -0.73 -7.08
CA ARG A 53 -8.91 -1.40 -8.04
C ARG A 53 -8.62 -2.91 -8.15
N SER A 54 -7.35 -3.31 -8.07
CA SER A 54 -6.94 -4.71 -8.12
C SER A 54 -7.43 -5.48 -6.89
N LEU A 55 -7.32 -4.89 -5.70
CA LEU A 55 -7.80 -5.49 -4.46
C LEU A 55 -9.31 -5.68 -4.47
N ALA A 56 -10.06 -4.67 -4.92
CA ALA A 56 -11.51 -4.75 -5.03
C ALA A 56 -11.99 -5.84 -6.02
N LYS A 57 -11.23 -6.07 -7.10
CA LYS A 57 -11.52 -7.11 -8.10
C LYS A 57 -10.98 -8.49 -7.75
N GLY A 58 -10.01 -8.57 -6.84
CA GLY A 58 -9.32 -9.82 -6.49
C GLY A 58 -8.26 -10.25 -7.51
N GLU A 59 -8.01 -9.45 -8.55
CA GLU A 59 -7.01 -9.70 -9.60
C GLU A 59 -6.28 -8.40 -9.96
N ARG A 60 -5.05 -8.51 -10.49
CA ARG A 60 -4.25 -7.34 -10.90
C ARG A 60 -4.91 -6.66 -12.10
N VAL A 61 -5.03 -5.34 -12.03
CA VAL A 61 -5.54 -4.50 -13.12
C VAL A 61 -4.58 -3.36 -13.41
N SER A 62 -4.56 -2.92 -14.66
CA SER A 62 -3.69 -1.84 -15.09
C SER A 62 -4.36 -0.45 -14.99
N ASN A 63 -3.53 0.58 -14.87
CA ASN A 63 -3.90 1.98 -15.07
C ASN A 63 -4.07 2.30 -16.55
N GLU A 64 -4.99 3.22 -16.84
CA GLU A 64 -5.14 3.76 -18.19
C GLU A 64 -3.94 4.66 -18.53
N PRO A 65 -3.41 4.62 -19.76
CA PRO A 65 -2.29 5.46 -20.16
C PRO A 65 -2.70 6.93 -20.31
N GLY A 66 -1.72 7.83 -20.32
CA GLY A 66 -1.92 9.25 -20.67
C GLY A 66 -2.19 10.19 -19.49
N HIS A 67 -2.28 9.66 -18.27
CA HIS A 67 -2.33 10.46 -17.06
C HIS A 67 -0.92 10.84 -16.56
N VAL A 68 -0.83 11.91 -15.77
CA VAL A 68 0.40 12.40 -15.15
C VAL A 68 0.15 12.75 -13.69
N SER A 69 1.19 12.69 -12.87
CA SER A 69 1.15 13.13 -11.48
C SER A 69 2.51 13.68 -11.05
N ILE A 70 2.52 14.51 -10.01
CA ILE A 70 3.75 14.94 -9.33
C ILE A 70 4.41 13.79 -8.56
N CYS A 71 3.68 12.72 -8.27
CA CYS A 71 4.19 11.51 -7.61
C CYS A 71 4.83 10.56 -8.64
N ASP A 72 5.89 11.02 -9.30
CA ASP A 72 6.59 10.33 -10.40
C ASP A 72 6.96 8.87 -10.09
N ALA A 73 7.42 8.60 -8.86
CA ALA A 73 7.81 7.26 -8.43
C ALA A 73 6.64 6.28 -8.23
N LEU A 74 5.38 6.75 -8.28
CA LEU A 74 4.18 5.93 -8.10
C LEU A 74 3.46 5.62 -9.42
N LEU A 75 3.93 6.14 -10.55
CA LEU A 75 3.27 5.99 -11.87
C LEU A 75 3.54 4.62 -12.51
N VAL A 76 3.22 3.56 -11.79
CA VAL A 76 3.36 2.19 -12.27
C VAL A 76 2.11 1.79 -13.05
N ALA A 77 2.28 0.96 -14.07
CA ALA A 77 1.16 0.54 -14.92
C ALA A 77 0.23 -0.46 -14.22
N GLU A 78 0.74 -1.31 -13.34
CA GLU A 78 0.02 -2.41 -12.68
C GLU A 78 0.80 -2.85 -11.42
N PRO A 79 0.14 -3.38 -10.36
CA PRO A 79 0.84 -3.76 -9.14
C PRO A 79 1.79 -4.93 -9.40
N GLY A 80 2.89 -5.07 -8.66
CA GLY A 80 3.75 -6.25 -8.77
C GLY A 80 3.00 -7.55 -8.42
N ALA A 81 3.32 -8.67 -9.08
CA ALA A 81 2.62 -9.94 -8.83
C ALA A 81 2.74 -10.43 -7.38
N LEU A 82 3.96 -10.44 -6.84
CA LEU A 82 4.21 -10.86 -5.45
C LEU A 82 3.68 -9.86 -4.43
N THR A 83 3.85 -8.58 -4.71
CA THR A 83 3.45 -7.50 -3.79
C THR A 83 1.93 -7.39 -3.71
N PHE A 84 1.22 -7.65 -4.81
CA PHE A 84 -0.24 -7.75 -4.83
C PHE A 84 -0.75 -8.85 -3.90
N GLU A 85 -0.20 -10.07 -3.97
CA GLU A 85 -0.64 -11.18 -3.12
C GLU A 85 -0.43 -10.90 -1.62
N ILE A 86 0.69 -10.25 -1.28
CA ILE A 86 0.97 -9.81 0.10
C ILE A 86 -0.01 -8.71 0.51
N ASN A 87 -0.16 -7.68 -0.32
CA ASN A 87 -1.04 -6.54 -0.04
C ASN A 87 -2.50 -7.00 0.14
N ARG A 88 -2.96 -7.97 -0.65
CA ARG A 88 -4.29 -8.58 -0.52
C ARG A 88 -4.52 -9.25 0.84
N SER A 89 -3.44 -9.64 1.52
CA SER A 89 -3.51 -10.32 2.82
C SER A 89 -3.44 -9.36 4.01
N TYR A 90 -2.84 -8.17 3.84
CA TYR A 90 -2.46 -7.31 4.97
C TYR A 90 -2.98 -5.87 4.91
N LEU A 91 -3.32 -5.35 3.73
CA LEU A 91 -3.95 -4.04 3.62
C LEU A 91 -5.41 -4.11 4.11
N ALA A 92 -5.86 -3.00 4.68
CA ALA A 92 -7.21 -2.82 5.21
C ALA A 92 -8.24 -2.54 4.09
#